data_AF-A0A7K9S099-F1
#
_entry.id   AF-A0A7K9S099-F1
#
_cell.length_a   1.000
_cell.length_b   1.000
_cell.length_c   1.000
_cell.angle_alpha   90.00
_cell.angle_beta   90.00
_cell.angle_gamma   90.00
#
_symmetry.space_group_name_H-M   'P 1'
#
loop_
_entity.id
_entity.type
_entity.pdbx_description
1 polymer ?
#
loop_
_entity_poly.entity_id
_entity_poly.type
_entity_poly.pdbx_seq_one_letter_code
_entity_poly.pdbx_strand_id
1 'polypeptide(L)'
;YPTFSLPLSHFFLPFPHPHPDISCPFIPPYSRISLPLIPPIPDFSSSSPFFSPQTVKPHLDTLSCPTHQNWTEGQEETLKCRAGGRPRPQIVCSKDGDPLDTESSHRAHRDHAGVYRCRATNELGTVERNVTIWVTC
;
A
#
# COMPACT_ATOMS: atom_id res chain seq x y z
N TYR A 1 26.70 20.42 53.44
CA TYR A 1 27.12 21.02 52.16
C TYR A 1 28.46 20.46 51.75
N PRO A 2 28.46 19.48 50.83
CA PRO A 2 29.53 19.35 49.86
C PRO A 2 28.99 19.48 48.43
N THR A 3 29.77 20.17 47.63
CA THR A 3 29.54 20.61 46.26
C THR A 3 29.51 19.42 45.31
N PHE A 4 28.44 19.30 44.52
CA PHE A 4 28.30 18.30 43.46
C PHE A 4 29.05 18.81 42.21
N SER A 5 30.15 18.16 41.87
CA SER A 5 30.89 18.39 40.62
C SER A 5 30.79 17.12 39.77
N LEU A 6 29.94 17.13 38.75
CA LEU A 6 29.85 16.09 37.72
C LEU A 6 30.60 16.56 36.47
N PRO A 7 31.53 15.77 35.89
CA PRO A 7 32.12 16.08 34.60
C PRO A 7 31.20 15.61 33.45
N LEU A 8 30.93 16.52 32.52
CA LEU A 8 30.22 16.30 31.25
C LEU A 8 30.96 15.24 30.41
N SER A 9 30.31 14.13 30.12
CA SER A 9 30.72 13.16 29.10
C SER A 9 29.74 13.26 27.91
N HIS A 10 30.02 14.21 27.02
CA HIS A 10 29.29 14.35 25.75
C HIS A 10 29.92 13.43 24.69
N PHE A 11 29.16 12.42 24.29
CA PHE A 11 29.44 11.52 23.18
C PHE A 11 29.57 12.30 21.87
N PHE A 12 30.70 12.16 21.19
CA PHE A 12 30.92 12.59 19.81
C PHE A 12 30.41 11.51 18.85
N LEU A 13 29.50 11.88 17.94
CA LEU A 13 29.41 11.28 16.61
C LEU A 13 29.44 12.41 15.56
N PRO A 14 30.22 12.28 14.48
CA PRO A 14 30.51 13.37 13.56
C PRO A 14 29.35 13.57 12.57
N PHE A 15 28.76 14.77 12.58
CA PHE A 15 27.91 15.24 11.50
C PHE A 15 28.79 15.65 10.31
N PRO A 16 28.52 15.16 9.08
CA PRO A 16 29.24 15.59 7.90
C PRO A 16 28.91 17.05 7.57
N HIS A 17 29.97 17.75 7.20
CA HIS A 17 30.07 19.16 6.83
C HIS A 17 28.92 19.70 5.95
N PRO A 18 28.50 20.97 6.18
CA PRO A 18 27.66 21.69 5.23
C PRO A 18 28.43 21.99 3.94
N HIS A 19 27.70 21.94 2.82
CA HIS A 19 28.15 22.12 1.44
C HIS A 19 28.86 23.46 1.15
N PRO A 20 29.69 23.52 0.09
CA PRO A 20 30.52 24.67 -0.26
C PRO A 20 29.72 25.87 -0.78
N ASP A 21 30.27 27.04 -0.47
CA ASP A 21 29.89 28.39 -0.90
C ASP A 21 29.66 28.47 -2.42
N ILE A 22 28.39 28.51 -2.83
CA ILE A 22 28.00 29.01 -4.15
C ILE A 22 27.60 30.45 -3.92
N SER A 23 28.55 31.34 -4.15
CA SER A 23 28.32 32.78 -4.15
C SER A 23 27.25 33.11 -5.21
N CYS A 24 26.03 33.41 -4.77
CA CYS A 24 24.97 33.88 -5.65
C CYS A 24 25.37 35.24 -6.25
N PRO A 25 25.32 35.44 -7.58
CA PRO A 25 25.49 36.76 -8.15
C PRO A 25 24.35 37.67 -7.67
N PHE A 26 24.71 38.86 -7.19
CA PHE A 26 23.78 39.88 -6.72
C PHE A 26 22.90 40.37 -7.88
N ILE A 27 21.70 39.82 -8.02
CA ILE A 27 20.72 40.27 -9.02
C ILE A 27 19.98 41.48 -8.43
N PRO A 28 20.02 42.66 -9.06
CA PRO A 28 19.35 43.85 -8.55
C PRO A 28 17.81 43.66 -8.52
N PRO A 29 17.10 44.24 -7.55
CA PRO A 29 15.70 43.94 -7.26
C PRO A 29 14.67 44.45 -8.29
N TYR A 30 15.10 45.00 -9.43
CA TYR A 30 14.19 45.63 -10.42
C TYR A 30 14.55 45.31 -11.87
N SER A 31 14.79 44.04 -12.21
CA SER A 31 14.64 43.57 -13.58
C SER A 31 13.21 43.08 -13.80
N ARG A 32 12.33 43.96 -14.31
CA ARG A 32 11.00 43.55 -14.80
C ARG A 32 11.17 42.73 -16.07
N ILE A 33 11.24 41.41 -15.93
CA ILE A 33 11.07 40.49 -17.05
C ILE A 33 9.60 40.54 -17.43
N SER A 34 9.28 41.22 -18.52
CA SER A 34 7.96 41.15 -19.12
C SER A 34 7.80 39.77 -19.76
N LEU A 35 7.12 38.84 -19.07
CA LEU A 35 6.71 37.58 -19.69
C LEU A 35 5.79 37.89 -20.88
N PRO A 36 5.94 37.20 -22.02
CA PRO A 36 4.94 37.31 -23.09
C PRO A 36 3.58 36.87 -22.53
N LEU A 37 2.52 37.62 -22.84
CA LEU A 37 1.16 37.20 -22.50
C LEU A 37 0.90 35.85 -23.18
N ILE A 38 0.79 34.80 -22.36
CA ILE A 38 0.35 33.48 -22.83
C ILE A 38 -1.06 33.70 -23.41
N PRO A 39 -1.33 33.28 -24.66
CA PRO A 39 -2.68 33.36 -25.22
C PRO A 39 -3.64 32.55 -24.33
N PRO A 40 -4.91 32.96 -24.21
CA PRO A 40 -5.88 32.16 -23.47
C PRO A 40 -5.89 30.74 -24.05
N ILE A 41 -5.74 29.75 -23.16
CA ILE A 41 -5.98 28.35 -23.51
C ILE A 41 -7.36 28.25 -24.18
N PRO A 42 -7.52 27.49 -25.29
CA PRO A 42 -8.85 27.22 -25.78
C PRO A 42 -9.62 26.52 -24.66
N ASP A 43 -10.75 27.11 -24.25
CA ASP A 43 -11.63 26.54 -23.24
C ASP A 43 -12.07 25.16 -23.75
N PHE A 44 -11.60 24.09 -23.09
CA PHE A 44 -12.04 22.73 -23.38
C PHE A 44 -13.44 22.51 -22.78
N SER A 45 -14.37 23.45 -22.98
CA SER A 45 -15.80 23.17 -22.87
C SER A 45 -16.25 22.47 -24.15
N SER A 46 -15.91 21.20 -24.27
CA SER A 46 -16.71 20.31 -25.10
C SER A 46 -16.61 18.88 -24.58
N SER A 47 -17.69 18.48 -23.90
CA SER A 47 -18.23 17.13 -23.86
C SER A 47 -17.20 15.99 -23.80
N SER A 48 -16.74 15.67 -22.59
CA SER A 48 -16.34 14.29 -22.35
C SER A 48 -17.56 13.40 -22.65
N PRO A 49 -17.47 12.39 -23.54
CA PRO A 49 -18.49 11.35 -23.54
C PRO A 49 -18.51 10.81 -22.12
N PHE A 50 -19.69 10.69 -21.52
CA PHE A 50 -19.92 10.07 -20.22
C PHE A 50 -18.97 8.87 -20.09
N PHE A 51 -17.84 9.04 -19.38
CA PHE A 51 -16.88 7.98 -19.20
C PHE A 51 -17.54 7.08 -18.17
N SER A 52 -18.42 6.20 -18.66
CA SER A 52 -19.10 5.22 -17.82
C SER A 52 -18.02 4.60 -16.94
N PRO A 53 -18.22 4.54 -15.62
CA PRO A 53 -17.25 3.88 -14.76
C PRO A 53 -17.06 2.49 -15.33
N GLN A 54 -15.84 2.18 -15.80
CA GLN A 54 -15.59 0.90 -16.42
C GLN A 54 -15.79 -0.18 -15.36
N THR A 55 -16.91 -0.88 -15.47
CA THR A 55 -17.26 -1.96 -14.57
C THR A 55 -16.51 -3.22 -15.01
N VAL A 56 -15.69 -3.75 -14.11
CA VAL A 56 -14.85 -4.94 -14.35
C VAL A 56 -15.33 -6.06 -13.46
N LYS A 57 -15.58 -7.23 -14.07
CA LYS A 57 -15.97 -8.44 -13.34
C LYS A 57 -14.91 -8.82 -12.30
N PRO A 58 -15.32 -9.43 -11.19
CA PRO A 58 -14.38 -9.83 -10.16
C PRO A 58 -13.45 -10.92 -10.69
N HIS A 59 -12.17 -10.82 -10.36
CA HIS A 59 -11.14 -11.78 -10.73
C HIS A 59 -10.14 -11.97 -9.58
N LEU A 60 -9.57 -13.18 -9.51
CA LEU A 60 -8.61 -13.61 -8.50
C LEU A 60 -7.31 -13.98 -9.22
N ASP A 61 -6.45 -12.98 -9.42
CA ASP A 61 -5.13 -13.19 -10.02
C ASP A 61 -4.20 -13.91 -9.06
N THR A 62 -3.31 -14.74 -9.59
CA THR A 62 -2.30 -15.46 -8.79
C THR A 62 -1.36 -14.52 -8.04
N LEU A 63 -1.16 -13.28 -8.53
CA LEU A 63 -0.32 -12.27 -7.88
C LEU A 63 -0.99 -11.69 -6.63
N SER A 64 -2.29 -11.41 -6.74
CA SER A 64 -3.09 -10.79 -5.67
C SER A 64 -3.64 -11.84 -4.70
N CYS A 65 -3.83 -13.07 -5.17
CA CYS A 65 -4.29 -14.22 -4.41
C CYS A 65 -3.52 -15.49 -4.82
N PRO A 66 -2.33 -15.72 -4.24
CA PRO A 66 -1.56 -16.93 -4.47
C PRO A 66 -2.33 -18.18 -4.02
N THR A 67 -2.29 -19.22 -4.86
CA THR A 67 -2.90 -20.53 -4.56
C THR A 67 -2.19 -21.26 -3.41
N HIS A 68 -0.95 -20.89 -3.07
CA HIS A 68 -0.21 -21.52 -1.98
C HIS A 68 0.41 -20.45 -1.09
N GLN A 69 0.22 -20.58 0.21
CA GLN A 69 0.80 -19.71 1.23
C GLN A 69 1.46 -20.54 2.32
N ASN A 70 2.56 -20.06 2.86
CA ASN A 70 3.27 -20.72 3.96
C ASN A 70 3.24 -19.80 5.18
N TRP A 71 2.76 -20.33 6.29
CA TRP A 71 2.60 -19.66 7.57
C TRP A 71 3.49 -20.30 8.61
N THR A 72 4.03 -19.50 9.52
CA THR A 72 4.91 -19.99 10.58
C THR A 72 4.13 -20.21 11.88
N GLU A 73 4.14 -21.42 12.42
CA GLU A 73 3.43 -21.76 13.66
C GLU A 73 3.81 -20.79 14.80
N GLY A 74 2.79 -20.24 15.47
CA GLY A 74 2.94 -19.32 16.58
C GLY A 74 3.16 -17.86 16.19
N GLN A 75 3.43 -17.55 14.91
CA GLN A 75 3.50 -16.17 14.40
C GLN A 75 2.13 -15.62 14.01
N GLU A 76 2.01 -14.31 13.95
CA GLU A 76 0.83 -13.63 13.41
C GLU A 76 0.95 -13.56 11.89
N GLU A 77 0.05 -14.26 11.21
CA GLU A 77 0.01 -14.38 9.77
C GLU A 77 -1.34 -13.90 9.25
N THR A 78 -1.34 -13.28 8.07
CA THR A 78 -2.55 -12.78 7.42
C THR A 78 -2.74 -13.48 6.09
N LEU A 79 -3.98 -13.86 5.77
CA LEU A 79 -4.30 -14.46 4.48
C LEU A 79 -4.12 -13.45 3.36
N LYS A 80 -3.11 -13.67 2.51
CA LYS A 80 -2.84 -12.78 1.37
C LYS A 80 -3.73 -13.18 0.21
N CYS A 81 -4.94 -12.63 0.17
CA CYS A 81 -5.82 -12.80 -0.98
C CYS A 81 -6.61 -11.51 -1.24
N ARG A 82 -6.34 -10.88 -2.39
CA ARG A 82 -7.02 -9.68 -2.86
C ARG A 82 -7.69 -9.97 -4.18
N ALA A 83 -8.93 -9.53 -4.32
CA ALA A 83 -9.70 -9.65 -5.55
C ALA A 83 -9.67 -8.33 -6.33
N GLY A 84 -9.45 -8.44 -7.64
CA GLY A 84 -9.55 -7.33 -8.57
C GLY A 84 -10.97 -7.21 -9.13
N GLY A 85 -11.39 -6.00 -9.46
CA GLY A 85 -12.73 -5.74 -10.00
C GLY A 85 -13.14 -4.29 -9.77
N ARG A 86 -14.12 -3.84 -10.55
CA ARG A 86 -14.73 -2.51 -10.41
C ARG A 86 -16.24 -2.63 -10.56
N PRO A 87 -17.06 -2.28 -9.55
CA PRO A 87 -16.71 -1.83 -8.19
C PRO A 87 -15.85 -2.84 -7.39
N ARG A 88 -15.27 -2.38 -6.26
CA ARG A 88 -14.35 -3.20 -5.46
C ARG A 88 -15.09 -4.45 -4.97
N PRO A 89 -14.65 -5.67 -5.35
CA PRO A 89 -15.31 -6.89 -4.91
C PRO A 89 -15.10 -7.13 -3.42
N GLN A 90 -16.12 -7.69 -2.76
CA GLN A 90 -16.00 -8.23 -1.42
C GLN A 90 -15.41 -9.63 -1.50
N ILE A 91 -14.36 -9.89 -0.73
CA ILE A 91 -13.74 -11.21 -0.64
C ILE A 91 -14.07 -11.88 0.67
N VAL A 92 -14.50 -13.14 0.60
CA VAL A 92 -14.77 -13.99 1.76
C VAL A 92 -14.05 -15.31 1.54
N CYS A 93 -13.10 -15.63 2.42
CA CYS A 93 -12.39 -16.90 2.40
C CYS A 93 -12.96 -17.79 3.50
N SER A 94 -13.15 -19.08 3.20
CA SER A 94 -13.67 -20.04 4.17
C SER A 94 -12.94 -21.37 4.06
N LYS A 95 -12.67 -22.00 5.19
CA LYS A 95 -12.13 -23.36 5.27
C LYS A 95 -13.22 -24.25 5.82
N ASP A 96 -13.64 -25.25 5.05
CA ASP A 96 -14.66 -26.23 5.46
C ASP A 96 -16.01 -25.64 5.92
N GLY A 97 -16.30 -24.38 5.56
CA GLY A 97 -17.51 -23.65 5.96
C GLY A 97 -17.27 -22.56 7.00
N ASP A 98 -16.12 -22.56 7.68
CA ASP A 98 -15.74 -21.53 8.63
C ASP A 98 -15.15 -20.31 7.90
N PRO A 99 -15.80 -19.12 7.99
CA PRO A 99 -15.27 -17.91 7.37
C PRO A 99 -14.02 -17.43 8.12
N LEU A 100 -12.95 -17.21 7.38
CA LEU A 100 -11.74 -16.57 7.87
C LEU A 100 -11.70 -15.13 7.36
N ASP A 101 -11.42 -14.22 8.26
CA ASP A 101 -11.23 -12.82 7.91
C ASP A 101 -9.85 -12.63 7.27
N THR A 102 -9.84 -12.22 6.01
CA THR A 102 -8.64 -12.03 5.18
C THR A 102 -7.89 -10.74 5.54
N GLU A 103 -8.54 -9.80 6.23
CA GLU A 103 -7.94 -8.50 6.59
C GLU A 103 -7.31 -8.53 7.99
N SER A 104 -7.77 -9.43 8.86
CA SER A 104 -7.19 -9.60 10.19
C SER A 104 -5.98 -10.55 10.21
N SER A 105 -5.05 -10.25 11.09
CA SER A 105 -3.93 -11.12 11.43
C SER A 105 -4.36 -12.21 12.40
N HIS A 106 -3.97 -13.46 12.13
CA HIS A 106 -4.31 -14.63 12.93
C HIS A 106 -3.03 -15.29 13.42
N ARG A 107 -3.04 -15.77 14.68
CA ARG A 107 -1.92 -16.58 15.17
C ARG A 107 -1.93 -17.93 14.46
N ALA A 108 -0.94 -18.19 13.61
CA ALA A 108 -0.86 -19.40 12.84
C ALA A 108 -0.74 -20.63 13.76
N HIS A 109 -1.62 -21.60 13.54
CA HIS A 109 -1.68 -22.87 14.25
C HIS A 109 -1.78 -23.99 13.21
N ARG A 110 -1.37 -25.21 13.57
CA ARG A 110 -1.43 -26.34 12.63
C ARG A 110 -2.83 -26.62 12.08
N ASP A 111 -3.87 -26.27 12.83
CA ASP A 111 -5.27 -26.42 12.41
C ASP A 111 -5.68 -25.47 11.27
N HIS A 112 -4.91 -24.38 11.09
CA HIS A 112 -5.07 -23.46 9.96
C HIS A 112 -4.49 -24.02 8.64
N ALA A 113 -3.72 -25.11 8.68
CA ALA A 113 -3.27 -25.76 7.46
C ALA A 113 -4.47 -26.40 6.74
N GLY A 114 -4.57 -26.18 5.43
CA GLY A 114 -5.67 -26.73 4.63
C GLY A 114 -6.00 -25.90 3.39
N VAL A 115 -7.10 -26.25 2.74
CA VAL A 115 -7.57 -25.59 1.52
C VAL A 115 -8.71 -24.64 1.85
N TYR A 116 -8.48 -23.35 1.63
CA TYR A 116 -9.44 -22.27 1.79
C TYR A 116 -10.10 -21.98 0.45
N ARG A 117 -11.43 -21.87 0.44
CA ARG A 117 -12.19 -21.40 -0.70
C ARG A 117 -12.47 -19.92 -0.55
N CYS A 118 -11.78 -19.11 -1.35
CA CYS A 118 -11.93 -17.68 -1.41
C CYS A 118 -12.93 -17.29 -2.51
N ARG A 119 -13.98 -16.58 -2.11
CA ARG A 119 -15.04 -16.10 -3.00
C ARG A 119 -15.02 -14.59 -3.07
N ALA A 120 -14.89 -14.06 -4.28
CA ALA A 120 -14.95 -12.64 -4.55
C ALA A 120 -16.25 -12.31 -5.30
N THR A 121 -17.05 -11.42 -4.72
CA THR A 121 -18.37 -11.06 -5.25
C THR A 121 -18.42 -9.56 -5.51
N ASN A 122 -18.97 -9.20 -6.66
CA ASN A 122 -19.27 -7.83 -7.05
C ASN A 122 -20.65 -7.79 -7.73
N GLU A 123 -21.21 -6.62 -7.98
CA GLU A 123 -22.49 -6.45 -8.69
C GLU A 123 -22.53 -7.11 -10.08
N LEU A 124 -21.36 -7.29 -10.71
CA LEU A 124 -21.24 -7.92 -12.02
C LEU A 124 -21.11 -9.45 -11.99
N GLY A 125 -20.91 -10.06 -10.83
CA GLY A 125 -20.75 -11.51 -10.71
C GLY A 125 -19.97 -11.99 -9.49
N THR A 126 -19.62 -13.26 -9.50
CA THR A 126 -18.87 -13.92 -8.42
C THR A 126 -17.82 -14.86 -9.01
N VAL A 127 -16.64 -14.89 -8.41
CA VAL A 127 -15.55 -15.80 -8.75
C VAL A 127 -15.05 -16.49 -7.49
N GLU A 128 -14.65 -17.75 -7.60
CA GLU A 128 -14.10 -18.54 -6.50
C GLU A 128 -12.70 -19.05 -6.86
N ARG A 129 -11.84 -19.18 -5.86
CA ARG A 129 -10.50 -19.77 -6.00
C ARG A 129 -10.10 -20.51 -4.74
N ASN A 130 -9.43 -21.65 -4.92
CA ASN A 130 -8.89 -22.42 -3.82
C ASN A 130 -7.45 -21.96 -3.50
N VAL A 131 -7.17 -21.82 -2.21
CA VAL A 131 -5.90 -21.37 -1.64
C VAL A 131 -5.48 -22.36 -0.58
N THR A 132 -4.34 -23.00 -0.75
CA THR A 132 -3.77 -23.94 0.21
C THR A 132 -2.82 -23.21 1.15
N ILE A 133 -3.04 -23.37 2.44
CA ILE A 133 -2.16 -22.86 3.50
C ILE A 133 -1.35 -24.03 4.05
N TRP A 134 -0.03 -23.85 4.06
CA TRP A 134 0.93 -24.72 4.72
C TRP A 134 1.37 -24.05 6.02
N VAL A 135 1.50 -24.84 7.08
CA VAL A 135 2.02 -24.34 8.36
C VAL A 135 3.33 -25.06 8.64
N THR A 136 4.42 -24.30 8.75
CA THR A 136 5.75 -24.80 9.12
C THR A 136 6.10 -24.38 10.54
N CYS A 137 6.87 -25.23 11.23
CA CYS A 137 7.35 -24.98 12.59
C CYS A 137 8.71 -24.28 12.60
#